data_AF-A0A976PGE5-F1
#
_entry.id   AF-A0A976PGE5-F1
#
_cell.length_a   1.000
_cell.length_b   1.000
_cell.length_c   1.000
_cell.angle_alpha   90.00
_cell.angle_beta   90.00
_cell.angle_gamma   90.00
#
_symmetry.space_group_name_H-M   'P 1'
#
loop_
_entity.id
_entity.type
_entity.pdbx_description
1 polymer ?
#
loop_
_entity_poly.entity_id
_entity_poly.type
_entity_poly.pdbx_seq_one_letter_code
_entity_poly.pdbx_strand_id
1 'polypeptide(L)'
;QMPYKGDPNKHPLCRFPARRKFIEKKLNLKFSNVRCPDFEEWKKGINPVGVTLVFATSYPGNPASMFGHTFLRFRRGNKVNDLLDYGANYGANTDGSDNPLFYAVKGLFGGYKGSFSVSPYYQKVNEYGQIESRDLWEYELKLSASQIDLMISHLWELYYNAWLDYWFVDENCSYVLAALINVANPDWKLVDSRKWFVMPHDIVKKVSMQIPLRSIKFRPGVKKVLEERLEHLDGEQRDKFERLIDGKNVKSLKTDTLDAGLDYFNYKKMKQKGQLSKKENSLYQKLLVARSKRSDRGNLIFVPTKNRPDDAHQSSLLGMTVSHDKDKFSYFFTNEQVFKDWIDADKGYEPFSRFKAFGFTVKASELRIEFDNLNLVSATSHTPWNTIDASVSWEVNSGYRRVWDNRCDNCFPLELEGKVGLSFMSTHDFLFTLLVGGFGQAHGDLPDGHGAGWIVTSRMGHSANDKLKFFIEGNIKSDQANKNSDWYLDSTAGLTVSVERVGDIQLKTVVRKIKEGPEKIMHQLALNFFY
;
A
#
# COMPACT_ATOMS: atom_id res chain seq x y z
N GLN A 1 -49.06 18.23 14.92
CA GLN A 1 -47.61 18.11 15.25
C GLN A 1 -47.32 19.06 16.39
N MET A 2 -46.86 18.55 17.54
CA MET A 2 -46.36 19.41 18.62
C MET A 2 -44.96 19.92 18.23
N PRO A 3 -44.64 21.21 18.42
CA PRO A 3 -43.29 21.73 18.18
C PRO A 3 -42.30 21.06 19.13
N TYR A 4 -41.17 20.61 18.60
CA TYR A 4 -40.07 20.05 19.39
C TYR A 4 -39.54 21.13 20.35
N LYS A 5 -39.75 20.96 21.66
CA LYS A 5 -39.31 21.89 22.71
C LYS A 5 -37.85 21.65 23.15
N GLY A 6 -36.93 21.60 22.19
CA GLY A 6 -35.50 21.38 22.45
C GLY A 6 -34.61 21.97 21.37
N ASP A 7 -33.30 21.77 21.50
CA ASP A 7 -32.30 22.18 20.51
C ASP A 7 -32.66 21.64 19.10
N PRO A 8 -32.97 22.51 18.11
CA PRO A 8 -33.41 22.08 16.79
C PRO A 8 -32.40 21.14 16.10
N ASN A 9 -31.11 21.25 16.40
CA ASN A 9 -30.06 20.39 15.84
C ASN A 9 -30.18 18.93 16.31
N LYS A 10 -30.74 18.70 17.50
CA LYS A 10 -30.98 17.34 18.04
C LYS A 10 -32.22 16.67 17.46
N HIS A 11 -33.03 17.40 16.70
CA HIS A 11 -34.20 16.82 16.04
C HIS A 11 -33.78 15.69 15.07
N PRO A 12 -34.47 14.53 15.03
CA PRO A 12 -34.06 13.41 14.18
C PRO A 12 -33.93 13.77 12.69
N LEU A 13 -34.77 14.69 12.19
CA LEU A 13 -34.70 15.18 10.80
C LEU A 13 -33.43 16.01 10.51
N CYS A 14 -32.79 16.58 11.53
CA CYS A 14 -31.53 17.32 11.42
C CYS A 14 -30.31 16.43 11.65
N ARG A 15 -30.43 15.41 12.51
CA ARG A 15 -29.40 14.39 12.68
C ARG A 15 -29.30 13.46 11.48
N PHE A 16 -30.43 13.17 10.83
CA PHE A 16 -30.55 12.17 9.75
C PHE A 16 -31.20 12.69 8.45
N PRO A 17 -30.64 13.73 7.80
CA PRO A 17 -31.21 14.34 6.60
C PRO A 17 -31.19 13.42 5.35
N ALA A 18 -30.23 12.51 5.22
CA ALA A 18 -30.21 11.56 4.11
C ALA A 18 -31.25 10.45 4.28
N ARG A 19 -31.36 9.88 5.49
CA ARG A 19 -32.41 8.90 5.81
C ARG A 19 -33.80 9.51 5.65
N ARG A 20 -33.99 10.77 6.06
CA ARG A 20 -35.21 11.53 5.78
C ARG A 20 -35.55 11.51 4.29
N LYS A 21 -34.62 11.97 3.43
CA LYS A 21 -34.82 12.01 1.97
C LYS A 21 -35.13 10.63 1.38
N PHE A 22 -34.45 9.60 1.87
CA PHE A 22 -34.69 8.22 1.45
C PHE A 22 -36.11 7.76 1.79
N ILE A 23 -36.57 7.99 3.03
CA ILE A 23 -37.90 7.59 3.50
C ILE A 23 -39.00 8.38 2.76
N GLU A 24 -38.86 9.70 2.64
CA GLU A 24 -39.80 10.55 1.89
C GLU A 24 -39.96 10.05 0.45
N LYS A 25 -38.85 9.72 -0.22
CA LYS A 25 -38.85 9.19 -1.58
C LYS A 25 -39.45 7.78 -1.68
N LYS A 26 -39.10 6.87 -0.77
CA LYS A 26 -39.51 5.45 -0.85
C LYS A 26 -40.96 5.23 -0.44
N LEU A 27 -41.45 5.99 0.54
CA LEU A 27 -42.82 5.85 1.06
C LEU A 27 -43.78 6.92 0.51
N ASN A 28 -43.31 7.80 -0.37
CA ASN A 28 -44.08 8.91 -0.93
C ASN A 28 -44.77 9.76 0.17
N LEU A 29 -44.02 10.10 1.21
CA LEU A 29 -44.50 10.90 2.34
C LEU A 29 -43.69 12.19 2.47
N LYS A 30 -44.20 13.15 3.24
CA LYS A 30 -43.50 14.40 3.55
C LYS A 30 -43.45 14.60 5.06
N PHE A 31 -42.24 14.74 5.60
CA PHE A 31 -42.09 15.18 6.98
C PHE A 31 -42.29 16.69 7.09
N SER A 32 -42.60 17.17 8.29
CA SER A 32 -42.64 18.60 8.58
C SER A 32 -41.33 19.28 8.26
N ASN A 33 -41.41 20.55 7.86
CA ASN A 33 -40.22 21.36 7.72
C ASN A 33 -39.66 21.67 9.11
N VAL A 34 -38.37 21.38 9.31
CA VAL A 34 -37.64 21.67 10.55
C VAL A 34 -36.35 22.35 10.11
N ARG A 35 -36.04 23.49 10.72
CA ARG A 35 -34.80 24.21 10.45
C ARG A 35 -33.65 23.45 11.12
N CYS A 36 -32.56 23.24 10.38
CA CYS A 36 -31.39 22.50 10.86
C CYS A 36 -30.13 23.36 10.76
N PRO A 37 -29.95 24.36 11.65
CA PRO A 37 -28.89 25.36 11.52
C PRO A 37 -27.49 24.77 11.33
N ASP A 38 -27.08 23.81 12.15
CA ASP A 38 -25.71 23.25 12.09
C ASP A 38 -25.47 22.48 10.79
N PHE A 39 -26.46 21.69 10.36
CA PHE A 39 -26.36 20.95 9.09
C PHE A 39 -26.32 21.90 7.89
N GLU A 40 -27.18 22.93 7.90
CA GLU A 40 -27.26 23.95 6.85
C GLU A 40 -25.93 24.71 6.73
N GLU A 41 -25.36 25.15 7.87
CA GLU A 41 -24.09 25.85 7.93
C GLU A 41 -22.92 24.95 7.51
N TRP A 42 -22.83 23.73 8.03
CA TRP A 42 -21.79 22.76 7.70
C TRP A 42 -21.79 22.45 6.19
N LYS A 43 -22.97 22.17 5.63
CA LYS A 43 -23.12 21.88 4.20
C LYS A 43 -22.79 23.09 3.33
N LYS A 44 -23.16 24.30 3.76
CA LYS A 44 -22.79 25.56 3.09
C LYS A 44 -21.28 25.81 3.14
N GLY A 45 -20.63 25.45 4.25
CA GLY A 45 -19.17 25.54 4.39
C GLY A 45 -18.45 24.68 3.34
N ILE A 46 -18.89 23.43 3.17
CA ILE A 46 -18.35 22.52 2.16
C ILE A 46 -18.69 23.00 0.75
N ASN A 47 -19.95 23.36 0.47
CA ASN A 47 -20.46 23.77 -0.86
C ASN A 47 -19.98 22.88 -2.04
N PRO A 48 -20.32 21.58 -2.02
CA PRO A 48 -19.77 20.58 -2.93
C PRO A 48 -20.46 20.61 -4.30
N VAL A 49 -19.68 20.73 -5.38
CA VAL A 49 -20.13 20.62 -6.79
C VAL A 49 -19.52 19.42 -7.52
N GLY A 50 -18.62 18.69 -6.87
CA GLY A 50 -17.99 17.48 -7.40
C GLY A 50 -17.44 16.61 -6.27
N VAL A 51 -17.27 15.32 -6.56
CA VAL A 51 -16.70 14.33 -5.64
C VAL A 51 -15.57 13.62 -6.36
N THR A 52 -14.44 13.44 -5.68
CA THR A 52 -13.27 12.74 -6.19
C THR A 52 -12.88 11.67 -5.19
N LEU A 53 -12.72 10.42 -5.64
CA LEU A 53 -12.04 9.40 -4.86
C LEU A 53 -10.54 9.61 -5.00
N VAL A 54 -9.84 9.79 -3.88
CA VAL A 54 -8.38 9.96 -3.85
C VAL A 54 -7.77 8.72 -3.26
N PHE A 55 -6.78 8.16 -3.95
CA PHE A 55 -5.98 7.03 -3.50
C PHE A 55 -4.54 7.46 -3.29
N ALA A 56 -4.06 7.31 -2.06
CA ALA A 56 -2.64 7.40 -1.74
C ALA A 56 -2.00 6.02 -1.92
N THR A 57 -0.96 5.91 -2.73
CA THR A 57 -0.29 4.63 -3.07
C THR A 57 0.31 3.95 -1.85
N SER A 58 0.63 2.66 -1.92
CA SER A 58 1.26 1.92 -0.81
C SER A 58 2.53 2.62 -0.32
N TYR A 59 2.75 2.63 1.01
CA TYR A 59 4.01 3.05 1.61
C TYR A 59 4.64 1.90 2.40
N PRO A 60 5.50 1.09 1.77
CA PRO A 60 6.15 -0.05 2.41
C PRO A 60 7.01 0.32 3.64
N GLY A 61 7.43 1.57 3.77
CA GLY A 61 8.16 2.06 4.95
C GLY A 61 7.34 2.08 6.25
N ASN A 62 6.02 1.95 6.18
CA ASN A 62 5.13 1.89 7.35
C ASN A 62 4.12 0.73 7.18
N PRO A 63 4.16 -0.31 8.04
CA PRO A 63 3.20 -1.42 8.01
C PRO A 63 1.73 -0.99 7.96
N ALA A 64 1.37 0.09 8.65
CA ALA A 64 -0.01 0.61 8.68
C ALA A 64 -0.47 1.23 7.34
N SER A 65 0.46 1.58 6.44
CA SER A 65 0.20 2.25 5.16
C SER A 65 0.57 1.38 3.95
N MET A 66 0.92 0.11 4.17
CA MET A 66 1.34 -0.81 3.10
C MET A 66 0.26 -1.06 2.05
N PHE A 67 -1.01 -0.95 2.42
CA PHE A 67 -2.15 -1.23 1.54
C PHE A 67 -2.60 -0.06 0.66
N GLY A 68 -1.96 1.08 0.82
CA GLY A 68 -2.50 2.33 0.33
C GLY A 68 -3.61 2.85 1.24
N HIS A 69 -4.19 3.99 0.88
CA HIS A 69 -5.28 4.60 1.63
C HIS A 69 -6.22 5.33 0.71
N THR A 70 -7.53 5.26 0.96
CA THR A 70 -8.53 6.02 0.21
C THR A 70 -9.18 7.09 1.08
N PHE A 71 -9.53 8.21 0.44
CA PHE A 71 -10.32 9.28 1.05
C PHE A 71 -11.09 10.03 -0.05
N LEU A 72 -12.09 10.83 0.33
CA LEU A 72 -12.88 11.61 -0.61
C LEU A 72 -12.43 13.06 -0.61
N ARG A 73 -12.43 13.71 -1.78
CA ARG A 73 -12.36 15.16 -1.92
C ARG A 73 -13.66 15.70 -2.48
N PHE A 74 -14.17 16.75 -1.86
CA PHE A 74 -15.36 17.49 -2.27
C PHE A 74 -14.97 18.81 -2.92
N ARG A 75 -15.10 18.87 -4.25
CA ARG A 75 -14.75 20.05 -5.06
C ARG A 75 -15.73 21.18 -4.81
N ARG A 76 -15.23 22.39 -4.58
CA ARG A 76 -16.06 23.58 -4.32
C ARG A 76 -16.35 24.33 -5.62
N GLY A 77 -17.55 24.90 -5.73
CA GLY A 77 -18.00 25.60 -6.95
C GLY A 77 -17.22 26.86 -7.30
N ASN A 78 -16.65 27.54 -6.30
CA ASN A 78 -16.18 28.93 -6.43
C ASN A 78 -14.65 29.09 -6.30
N LYS A 79 -13.86 28.01 -6.41
CA LYS A 79 -12.40 28.09 -6.22
C LYS A 79 -11.64 27.45 -7.38
N VAL A 80 -10.63 28.16 -7.87
CA VAL A 80 -9.71 27.71 -8.92
C VAL A 80 -8.69 26.69 -8.37
N ASN A 81 -8.38 26.75 -7.07
CA ASN A 81 -7.37 25.92 -6.43
C ASN A 81 -8.00 24.73 -5.68
N ASP A 82 -7.68 23.52 -6.12
CA ASP A 82 -8.14 22.26 -5.53
C ASP A 82 -7.66 22.03 -4.09
N LEU A 83 -6.54 22.64 -3.66
CA LEU A 83 -6.04 22.54 -2.28
C LEU A 83 -6.98 23.15 -1.24
N LEU A 84 -7.90 24.02 -1.69
CA LEU A 84 -8.88 24.69 -0.83
C LEU A 84 -10.24 23.97 -0.77
N ASP A 85 -10.33 22.80 -1.40
CA ASP A 85 -11.44 21.86 -1.25
C ASP A 85 -11.44 21.22 0.15
N TYR A 86 -12.45 20.40 0.44
CA TYR A 86 -12.51 19.60 1.67
C TYR A 86 -12.24 18.13 1.38
N GLY A 87 -11.40 17.51 2.19
CA GLY A 87 -11.21 16.07 2.28
C GLY A 87 -12.11 15.47 3.35
N ALA A 88 -12.70 14.31 3.09
CA ALA A 88 -13.34 13.46 4.10
C ALA A 88 -12.59 12.13 4.18
N ASN A 89 -12.14 11.81 5.38
CA ASN A 89 -11.32 10.66 5.69
C ASN A 89 -12.02 9.80 6.73
N TYR A 90 -12.05 8.49 6.54
CA TYR A 90 -12.46 7.54 7.57
C TYR A 90 -11.23 6.82 8.10
N GLY A 91 -11.09 6.72 9.41
CA GLY A 91 -9.93 6.09 10.04
C GLY A 91 -10.17 5.73 11.50
N ALA A 92 -9.28 4.90 12.04
CA ALA A 92 -9.28 4.51 13.44
C ALA A 92 -8.94 5.70 14.34
N ASN A 93 -9.70 5.87 15.42
CA ASN A 93 -9.41 6.82 16.48
C ASN A 93 -8.39 6.19 17.43
N THR A 94 -7.16 6.69 17.41
CA THR A 94 -6.09 6.26 18.31
C THR A 94 -5.78 7.36 19.32
N ASP A 95 -5.33 6.98 20.51
CA ASP A 95 -4.80 7.90 21.53
C ASP A 95 -3.28 8.14 21.36
N GLY A 96 -2.67 7.53 20.35
CA GLY A 96 -1.24 7.62 20.05
C GLY A 96 -0.32 6.88 21.02
N SER A 97 -0.88 6.15 21.99
CA SER A 97 -0.11 5.43 23.01
C SER A 97 0.25 3.99 22.62
N ASP A 98 -0.48 3.43 21.66
CA ASP A 98 -0.31 2.06 21.18
C ASP A 98 1.02 1.91 20.39
N ASN A 99 1.84 0.95 20.79
CA ASN A 99 3.03 0.58 20.00
C ASN A 99 2.61 -0.05 18.65
N PRO A 100 3.47 -0.04 17.60
CA PRO A 100 3.08 -0.49 16.27
C PRO A 100 2.57 -1.93 16.19
N LEU A 101 3.11 -2.84 17.01
CA LEU A 101 2.70 -4.24 17.05
C LEU A 101 1.30 -4.38 17.68
N PHE A 102 1.07 -3.73 18.81
CA PHE A 102 -0.23 -3.72 19.47
C PHE A 102 -1.28 -3.03 18.61
N TYR A 103 -0.93 -1.94 17.92
CA TYR A 103 -1.79 -1.27 16.95
C TYR A 103 -2.24 -2.19 15.83
N ALA A 104 -1.31 -2.96 15.23
CA ALA A 104 -1.63 -3.92 14.19
C ALA A 104 -2.57 -5.03 14.70
N VAL A 105 -2.22 -5.66 15.83
CA VAL A 105 -3.03 -6.76 16.40
C VAL A 105 -4.43 -6.26 16.79
N LYS A 106 -4.52 -5.16 17.54
CA LYS A 106 -5.80 -4.58 17.97
C LYS A 106 -6.67 -4.16 16.78
N GLY A 107 -6.07 -3.60 15.74
CA GLY A 107 -6.78 -3.23 14.51
C GLY A 107 -7.29 -4.41 13.68
N LEU A 108 -6.55 -5.52 13.67
CA LEU A 108 -7.00 -6.77 13.04
C LEU A 108 -8.25 -7.36 13.74
N PHE A 109 -8.38 -7.15 15.05
CA PHE A 109 -9.52 -7.63 15.85
C PHE A 109 -10.59 -6.56 16.14
N GLY A 110 -10.63 -5.48 15.36
CA GLY A 110 -11.70 -4.46 15.47
C GLY A 110 -11.67 -3.61 16.74
N GLY A 111 -10.54 -3.54 17.44
CA GLY A 111 -10.42 -2.88 18.75
C GLY A 111 -10.39 -1.35 18.71
N TYR A 112 -10.62 -0.72 17.55
CA TYR A 112 -10.66 0.73 17.40
C TYR A 112 -12.04 1.22 16.97
N LYS A 113 -12.41 2.40 17.45
CA LYS A 113 -13.56 3.13 16.92
C LYS A 113 -13.13 3.91 15.69
N GLY A 114 -13.77 3.68 14.57
CA GLY A 114 -13.60 4.45 13.34
C GLY A 114 -14.56 5.63 13.30
N SER A 115 -14.07 6.77 12.80
CA SER A 115 -14.90 7.95 12.59
C SER A 115 -14.49 8.73 11.35
N PHE A 116 -15.41 9.55 10.83
CA PHE A 116 -15.10 10.48 9.77
C PHE A 116 -14.42 11.73 10.33
N SER A 117 -13.36 12.17 9.67
CA SER A 117 -12.80 13.51 9.82
C SER A 117 -12.96 14.27 8.51
N VAL A 118 -13.38 15.54 8.61
CA VAL A 118 -13.51 16.45 7.48
C VAL A 118 -12.55 17.62 7.70
N SER A 119 -11.63 17.81 6.78
CA SER A 119 -10.59 18.84 6.87
C SER A 119 -10.26 19.43 5.50
N PRO A 120 -9.60 20.60 5.43
CA PRO A 120 -9.14 21.14 4.16
C PRO A 120 -8.22 20.17 3.40
N TYR A 121 -8.41 20.06 2.08
CA TYR A 121 -7.71 19.09 1.23
C TYR A 121 -6.19 19.24 1.26
N TYR A 122 -5.66 20.47 1.37
CA TYR A 122 -4.22 20.70 1.49
C TYR A 122 -3.58 19.97 2.67
N GLN A 123 -4.32 19.72 3.76
CA GLN A 123 -3.78 18.96 4.90
C GLN A 123 -3.52 17.51 4.53
N LYS A 124 -4.41 16.90 3.73
CA LYS A 124 -4.26 15.53 3.22
C LYS A 124 -3.20 15.42 2.13
N VAL A 125 -3.08 16.44 1.27
CA VAL A 125 -1.96 16.52 0.31
C VAL A 125 -0.63 16.66 1.03
N ASN A 126 -0.58 17.44 2.12
CA ASN A 126 0.62 17.57 2.94
C ASN A 126 0.95 16.27 3.69
N GLU A 127 -0.04 15.62 4.31
CA GLU A 127 0.13 14.33 5.00
C GLU A 127 0.67 13.25 4.04
N TYR A 128 -0.03 12.96 2.96
CA TYR A 128 0.35 11.85 2.08
C TYR A 128 1.46 12.23 1.09
N GLY A 129 1.32 13.36 0.39
CA GLY A 129 2.23 13.74 -0.68
C GLY A 129 3.55 14.35 -0.20
N GLN A 130 3.52 15.12 0.89
CA GLN A 130 4.71 15.81 1.41
C GLN A 130 5.39 15.01 2.53
N ILE A 131 4.65 14.63 3.58
CA ILE A 131 5.22 13.96 4.76
C ILE A 131 5.53 12.49 4.46
N GLU A 132 4.56 11.73 3.94
CA GLU A 132 4.75 10.31 3.61
C GLU A 132 5.39 10.09 2.23
N SER A 133 5.48 11.15 1.41
CA SER A 133 6.04 11.09 0.06
C SER A 133 5.37 10.06 -0.86
N ARG A 134 4.05 9.92 -0.76
CA ARG A 134 3.23 8.99 -1.54
C ARG A 134 2.62 9.69 -2.75
N ASP A 135 2.42 8.91 -3.80
CA ASP A 135 1.70 9.36 -4.98
C ASP A 135 0.20 9.41 -4.68
N LEU A 136 -0.50 10.42 -5.22
CA LEU A 136 -1.94 10.56 -5.13
C LEU A 136 -2.58 10.40 -6.51
N TRP A 137 -3.54 9.49 -6.60
CA TRP A 137 -4.40 9.30 -7.76
C TRP A 137 -5.82 9.79 -7.45
N GLU A 138 -6.32 10.70 -8.27
CA GLU A 138 -7.59 11.39 -8.07
C GLU A 138 -8.58 11.05 -9.18
N TYR A 139 -9.66 10.35 -8.82
CA TYR A 139 -10.72 9.89 -9.73
C TYR A 139 -11.95 10.76 -9.54
N GLU A 140 -12.14 11.78 -10.39
CA GLU A 140 -13.30 12.67 -10.29
C GLU A 140 -14.55 11.94 -10.82
N LEU A 141 -15.54 11.73 -9.96
CA LEU A 141 -16.75 10.99 -10.26
C LEU A 141 -17.74 11.87 -11.03
N LYS A 142 -18.36 11.34 -12.09
CA LYS A 142 -19.43 12.03 -12.83
C LYS A 142 -20.77 11.87 -12.13
N LEU A 143 -20.97 12.65 -11.07
CA LEU A 143 -22.20 12.68 -10.27
C LEU A 143 -23.12 13.85 -10.67
N SER A 144 -24.44 13.64 -10.52
CA SER A 144 -25.43 14.72 -10.58
C SER A 144 -25.50 15.48 -9.25
N ALA A 145 -26.05 16.70 -9.28
CA ALA A 145 -26.21 17.53 -8.07
C ALA A 145 -27.02 16.81 -6.97
N SER A 146 -28.06 16.06 -7.35
CA SER A 146 -28.89 15.28 -6.40
C SER A 146 -28.11 14.15 -5.70
N GLN A 147 -27.20 13.51 -6.42
CA GLN A 147 -26.36 12.44 -5.89
C GLN A 147 -25.31 12.99 -4.92
N ILE A 148 -24.67 14.10 -5.29
CA ILE A 148 -23.72 14.80 -4.42
C ILE A 148 -24.43 15.28 -3.14
N ASP A 149 -25.61 15.85 -3.28
CA ASP A 149 -26.43 16.32 -2.17
C ASP A 149 -26.82 15.19 -1.21
N LEU A 150 -27.19 14.02 -1.72
CA LEU A 150 -27.49 12.84 -0.91
C LEU A 150 -26.26 12.32 -0.18
N MET A 151 -25.12 12.18 -0.88
CA MET A 151 -23.86 11.75 -0.27
C MET A 151 -23.43 12.68 0.86
N ILE A 152 -23.47 13.99 0.65
CA ILE A 152 -23.08 14.98 1.67
C ILE A 152 -24.04 14.99 2.84
N SER A 153 -25.34 14.81 2.57
CA SER A 153 -26.33 14.65 3.63
C SER A 153 -26.04 13.40 4.46
N HIS A 154 -25.58 12.30 3.86
CA HIS A 154 -25.27 11.07 4.59
C HIS A 154 -23.91 11.15 5.31
N LEU A 155 -22.92 11.81 4.72
CA LEU A 155 -21.65 12.10 5.37
C LEU A 155 -21.87 12.88 6.67
N TRP A 156 -22.79 13.85 6.70
CA TRP A 156 -23.18 14.54 7.94
C TRP A 156 -23.69 13.56 9.00
N GLU A 157 -24.54 12.61 8.62
CA GLU A 157 -25.06 11.61 9.56
C GLU A 157 -23.94 10.80 10.19
N LEU A 158 -22.95 10.40 9.38
CA LEU A 158 -21.81 9.61 9.82
C LEU A 158 -20.83 10.45 10.65
N TYR A 159 -20.49 11.64 10.18
CA TYR A 159 -19.56 12.58 10.83
C TYR A 159 -20.06 13.05 12.20
N TYR A 160 -21.34 13.45 12.29
CA TYR A 160 -21.87 14.09 13.49
C TYR A 160 -22.44 13.10 14.51
N ASN A 161 -22.89 11.91 14.08
CA ASN A 161 -23.69 11.02 14.93
C ASN A 161 -23.14 9.61 15.12
N ALA A 162 -22.10 9.21 14.39
CA ALA A 162 -21.70 7.82 14.35
C ALA A 162 -20.20 7.63 14.58
N TRP A 163 -19.90 6.53 15.26
CA TRP A 163 -18.64 5.81 15.16
C TRP A 163 -19.01 4.36 14.80
N LEU A 164 -18.15 3.68 14.07
CA LEU A 164 -18.31 2.26 13.76
C LEU A 164 -17.07 1.53 14.28
N ASP A 165 -17.15 0.22 14.50
CA ASP A 165 -15.95 -0.56 14.78
C ASP A 165 -15.05 -0.56 13.53
N TYR A 166 -13.75 -0.35 13.73
CA TYR A 166 -12.76 -0.22 12.67
C TYR A 166 -11.91 -1.49 12.61
N TRP A 167 -12.19 -2.30 11.61
CA TRP A 167 -11.46 -3.53 11.30
C TRP A 167 -10.51 -3.28 10.15
N PHE A 168 -9.24 -3.70 10.28
CA PHE A 168 -8.25 -3.46 9.23
C PHE A 168 -8.52 -4.27 7.97
N VAL A 169 -9.06 -5.47 8.13
CA VAL A 169 -9.26 -6.42 7.04
C VAL A 169 -10.46 -6.06 6.16
N ASP A 170 -11.60 -5.67 6.72
CA ASP A 170 -12.88 -5.45 6.04
C ASP A 170 -13.46 -4.04 6.24
N GLU A 171 -14.03 -3.69 7.41
CA GLU A 171 -14.68 -2.40 7.69
C GLU A 171 -13.69 -1.23 7.90
N ASN A 172 -12.68 -1.17 7.03
CA ASN A 172 -11.67 -0.14 6.99
C ASN A 172 -12.12 1.12 6.21
N CYS A 173 -11.19 2.07 6.06
CA CYS A 173 -11.36 3.29 5.26
C CYS A 173 -12.04 3.06 3.91
N SER A 174 -11.62 2.04 3.17
CA SER A 174 -12.05 1.84 1.80
C SER A 174 -13.47 1.27 1.73
N TYR A 175 -13.85 0.37 2.64
CA TYR A 175 -15.22 -0.15 2.73
C TYR A 175 -16.21 0.98 3.03
N VAL A 176 -15.95 1.78 4.07
CA VAL A 176 -16.91 2.82 4.51
C VAL A 176 -17.04 3.93 3.47
N LEU A 177 -15.94 4.28 2.79
CA LEU A 177 -15.99 5.24 1.69
C LEU A 177 -16.71 4.69 0.47
N ALA A 178 -16.47 3.42 0.11
CA ALA A 178 -17.22 2.75 -0.95
C ALA A 178 -18.72 2.71 -0.63
N ALA A 179 -19.11 2.43 0.62
CA ALA A 179 -20.50 2.48 1.07
C ALA A 179 -21.10 3.87 0.91
N LEU A 180 -20.37 4.92 1.30
CA LEU A 180 -20.79 6.31 1.14
C LEU A 180 -20.95 6.71 -0.35
N ILE A 181 -20.06 6.26 -1.24
CA ILE A 181 -20.21 6.45 -2.70
C ILE A 181 -21.44 5.69 -3.21
N ASN A 182 -21.65 4.46 -2.73
CA ASN A 182 -22.78 3.61 -3.14
C ASN A 182 -24.14 4.22 -2.74
N VAL A 183 -24.20 5.10 -1.75
CA VAL A 183 -25.42 5.87 -1.41
C VAL A 183 -25.85 6.80 -2.56
N ALA A 184 -24.90 7.30 -3.36
CA ALA A 184 -25.21 8.14 -4.52
C ALA A 184 -25.93 7.36 -5.63
N ASN A 185 -25.61 6.07 -5.78
CA ASN A 185 -26.33 5.16 -6.66
C ASN A 185 -26.16 3.70 -6.19
N PRO A 186 -27.20 3.10 -5.59
CA PRO A 186 -27.13 1.74 -5.08
C PRO A 186 -26.83 0.67 -6.13
N ASP A 187 -27.11 0.95 -7.42
CA ASP A 187 -26.92 0.01 -8.51
C ASP A 187 -25.44 -0.27 -8.83
N TRP A 188 -24.51 0.58 -8.36
CA TRP A 188 -23.08 0.33 -8.50
C TRP A 188 -22.59 -0.87 -7.69
N LYS A 189 -23.26 -1.22 -6.58
CA LYS A 189 -22.88 -2.36 -5.73
C LYS A 189 -21.40 -2.36 -5.36
N LEU A 190 -20.85 -1.21 -4.98
CA LEU A 190 -19.42 -1.05 -4.66
C LEU A 190 -18.97 -1.92 -3.48
N VAL A 191 -19.88 -2.21 -2.56
CA VAL A 191 -19.62 -2.99 -1.34
C VAL A 191 -20.29 -4.35 -1.44
N ASP A 192 -19.60 -5.41 -1.01
CA ASP A 192 -20.13 -6.76 -0.90
C ASP A 192 -19.85 -7.29 0.51
N SER A 193 -20.89 -7.39 1.35
CA SER A 193 -20.78 -7.85 2.73
C SER A 193 -20.45 -9.34 2.87
N ARG A 194 -20.34 -10.08 1.77
CA ARG A 194 -19.90 -11.49 1.76
C ARG A 194 -18.38 -11.63 1.69
N LYS A 195 -17.66 -10.56 1.29
CA LYS A 195 -16.20 -10.54 1.35
C LYS A 195 -15.78 -10.29 2.80
N TRP A 196 -14.86 -11.11 3.28
CA TRP A 196 -14.29 -11.00 4.63
C TRP A 196 -13.04 -10.09 4.67
N PHE A 197 -12.68 -9.47 3.54
CA PHE A 197 -11.67 -8.43 3.45
C PHE A 197 -11.98 -7.40 2.34
N VAL A 198 -11.47 -6.17 2.46
CA VAL A 198 -11.59 -5.09 1.48
C VAL A 198 -10.27 -4.36 1.33
N MET A 199 -9.76 -4.34 0.10
CA MET A 199 -8.52 -3.65 -0.23
C MET A 199 -8.75 -2.29 -0.89
N PRO A 200 -7.98 -1.25 -0.51
CA PRO A 200 -8.07 0.06 -1.12
C PRO A 200 -8.00 0.06 -2.66
N HIS A 201 -7.06 -0.69 -3.24
CA HIS A 201 -6.87 -0.73 -4.69
C HIS A 201 -8.04 -1.46 -5.40
N ASP A 202 -8.62 -2.51 -4.81
CA ASP A 202 -9.82 -3.17 -5.35
C ASP A 202 -10.99 -2.18 -5.46
N ILE A 203 -11.17 -1.31 -4.45
CA ILE A 203 -12.21 -0.27 -4.47
C ILE A 203 -11.94 0.76 -5.57
N VAL A 204 -10.69 1.23 -5.71
CA VAL A 204 -10.31 2.17 -6.77
C VAL A 204 -10.60 1.57 -8.15
N LYS A 205 -10.18 0.32 -8.38
CA LYS A 205 -10.44 -0.41 -9.62
C LYS A 205 -11.93 -0.55 -9.89
N LYS A 206 -12.70 -0.97 -8.87
CA LYS A 206 -14.15 -1.12 -8.99
C LYS A 206 -14.86 0.19 -9.30
N VAL A 207 -14.46 1.29 -8.66
CA VAL A 207 -14.97 2.64 -8.96
C VAL A 207 -14.62 3.06 -10.38
N SER A 208 -13.38 2.86 -10.83
CA SER A 208 -12.95 3.19 -12.19
C SER A 208 -13.73 2.41 -13.26
N MET A 209 -14.07 1.15 -12.99
CA MET A 209 -14.82 0.29 -13.91
C MET A 209 -16.33 0.54 -13.93
N GLN A 210 -16.94 0.88 -12.78
CA GLN A 210 -18.40 0.89 -12.62
C GLN A 210 -19.01 2.30 -12.62
N ILE A 211 -18.21 3.33 -12.34
CA ILE A 211 -18.67 4.71 -12.22
C ILE A 211 -18.06 5.55 -13.34
N PRO A 212 -18.87 6.25 -14.16
CA PRO A 212 -18.32 7.17 -15.14
C PRO A 212 -17.47 8.26 -14.46
N LEU A 213 -16.25 8.46 -14.96
CA LEU A 213 -15.31 9.45 -14.43
C LEU A 213 -15.31 10.71 -15.31
N ARG A 214 -15.09 11.87 -14.70
CA ARG A 214 -14.82 13.13 -15.41
C ARG A 214 -13.36 13.24 -15.81
N SER A 215 -12.45 12.86 -14.92
CA SER A 215 -11.01 12.90 -15.13
C SER A 215 -10.27 12.04 -14.12
N ILE A 216 -9.06 11.61 -14.48
CA ILE A 216 -8.07 11.05 -13.54
C ILE A 216 -6.89 12.00 -13.48
N LYS A 217 -6.51 12.43 -12.27
CA LYS A 217 -5.36 13.32 -12.02
C LYS A 217 -4.33 12.62 -11.14
N PHE A 218 -3.07 12.78 -11.50
CA PHE A 218 -1.93 12.27 -10.73
C PHE A 218 -1.22 13.41 -10.01
N ARG A 219 -0.86 13.22 -8.75
CA ARG A 219 0.10 14.07 -8.04
C ARG A 219 1.25 13.21 -7.51
N PRO A 220 2.47 13.40 -8.02
CA PRO A 220 3.61 12.65 -7.54
C PRO A 220 3.98 13.04 -6.10
N GLY A 221 4.47 12.07 -5.33
CA GLY A 221 5.11 12.30 -4.05
C GLY A 221 6.43 13.07 -4.22
N VAL A 222 6.87 13.75 -3.15
CA VAL A 222 8.09 14.59 -3.19
C VAL A 222 9.35 13.83 -3.59
N LYS A 223 9.49 12.56 -3.18
CA LYS A 223 10.62 11.69 -3.55
C LYS A 223 10.66 11.44 -5.05
N LYS A 224 9.52 11.12 -5.67
CA LYS A 224 9.43 10.84 -7.10
C LYS A 224 9.77 12.06 -7.95
N VAL A 225 9.35 13.24 -7.50
CA VAL A 225 9.75 14.52 -8.14
C VAL A 225 11.27 14.74 -8.04
N LEU A 226 11.86 14.45 -6.88
CA LEU A 226 13.31 14.56 -6.68
C LEU A 226 14.08 13.55 -7.55
N GLU A 227 13.66 12.29 -7.59
CA GLU A 227 14.28 11.24 -8.41
C GLU A 227 14.27 11.63 -9.90
N GLU A 228 13.10 12.00 -10.42
CA GLU A 228 12.95 12.43 -11.82
C GLU A 228 13.82 13.67 -12.12
N ARG A 229 13.92 14.62 -11.17
CA ARG A 229 14.79 15.79 -11.34
C ARG A 229 16.27 15.40 -11.40
N LEU A 230 16.71 14.44 -10.58
CA LEU A 230 18.10 13.99 -10.56
C LEU A 230 18.49 13.23 -11.83
N GLU A 231 17.55 12.54 -12.46
CA GLU A 231 17.76 11.89 -13.77
C GLU A 231 17.99 12.89 -14.91
N HIS A 232 17.38 14.07 -14.81
CA HIS A 232 17.53 15.14 -15.79
C HIS A 232 18.79 15.99 -15.59
N LEU A 233 19.60 15.73 -14.55
CA LEU A 233 20.87 16.43 -14.35
C LEU A 233 21.96 15.83 -15.25
N ASP A 234 22.71 16.72 -15.92
CA ASP A 234 23.96 16.34 -16.60
C ASP A 234 25.02 15.89 -15.57
N GLY A 235 26.12 15.26 -16.04
CA GLY A 235 27.16 14.73 -15.15
C GLY A 235 27.82 15.79 -14.26
N GLU A 236 28.00 17.02 -14.75
CA GLU A 236 28.57 18.13 -13.99
C GLU A 236 27.59 18.62 -12.92
N GLN A 237 26.31 18.75 -13.28
CA GLN A 237 25.23 19.11 -12.37
C GLN A 237 25.07 18.07 -11.27
N ARG A 238 25.19 16.78 -11.59
CA ARG A 238 25.09 15.67 -10.62
C ARG A 238 26.26 15.65 -9.64
N ASP A 239 27.51 15.81 -10.10
CA ASP A 239 28.68 15.95 -9.20
C ASP A 239 28.51 17.14 -8.25
N LYS A 240 28.07 18.29 -8.79
CA LYS A 240 27.81 19.49 -7.99
C LYS A 240 26.70 19.27 -6.97
N PHE A 241 25.63 18.56 -7.34
CA PHE A 241 24.55 18.20 -6.41
C PHE A 241 25.07 17.30 -5.28
N GLU A 242 25.80 16.23 -5.60
CA GLU A 242 26.34 15.29 -4.60
C GLU A 242 27.29 16.00 -3.62
N ARG A 243 28.19 16.84 -4.13
CA ARG A 243 29.08 17.67 -3.30
C ARG A 243 28.32 18.67 -2.44
N LEU A 244 27.23 19.23 -2.97
CA LEU A 244 26.37 20.16 -2.23
C LEU A 244 25.71 19.47 -1.04
N ILE A 245 25.14 18.27 -1.22
CA ILE A 245 24.45 17.54 -0.14
C ILE A 245 25.41 16.95 0.90
N ASP A 246 26.67 16.70 0.51
CA ASP A 246 27.78 16.42 1.44
C ASP A 246 28.18 17.64 2.30
N GLY A 247 27.62 18.82 2.00
CA GLY A 247 27.93 20.07 2.67
C GLY A 247 29.28 20.66 2.25
N LYS A 248 29.81 20.27 1.08
CA LYS A 248 30.98 20.92 0.47
C LYS A 248 30.56 22.24 -0.16
N ASN A 249 31.49 23.19 -0.22
CA ASN A 249 31.22 24.47 -0.88
C ASN A 249 31.28 24.29 -2.40
N VAL A 250 30.18 24.59 -3.08
CA VAL A 250 30.05 24.47 -4.54
C VAL A 250 29.79 25.86 -5.12
N LYS A 251 30.69 26.32 -5.99
CA LYS A 251 30.52 27.59 -6.73
C LYS A 251 29.77 27.34 -8.04
N SER A 252 29.03 28.36 -8.49
CA SER A 252 28.41 28.37 -9.82
C SER A 252 27.44 27.20 -10.07
N LEU A 253 26.37 27.15 -9.27
CA LEU A 253 25.26 26.21 -9.45
C LEU A 253 24.31 26.72 -10.55
N LYS A 254 23.99 25.85 -11.51
CA LYS A 254 22.89 26.07 -12.47
C LYS A 254 21.54 25.96 -11.75
N THR A 255 20.47 26.49 -12.35
CA THR A 255 19.13 26.49 -11.76
C THR A 255 18.63 25.09 -11.43
N ASP A 256 18.83 24.11 -12.32
CA ASP A 256 18.37 22.73 -12.08
C ASP A 256 19.07 22.09 -10.86
N THR A 257 20.37 22.35 -10.67
CA THR A 257 21.11 21.86 -9.50
C THR A 257 20.66 22.55 -8.20
N LEU A 258 20.31 23.83 -8.26
CA LEU A 258 19.72 24.55 -7.13
C LEU A 258 18.36 23.98 -6.76
N ASP A 259 17.48 23.78 -7.77
CA ASP A 259 16.15 23.23 -7.58
C ASP A 259 16.23 21.79 -7.03
N ALA A 260 17.18 20.97 -7.51
CA ALA A 260 17.44 19.64 -6.95
C ALA A 260 17.92 19.67 -5.49
N GLY A 261 18.80 20.61 -5.14
CA GLY A 261 19.23 20.81 -3.76
C GLY A 261 18.06 21.22 -2.85
N LEU A 262 17.19 22.12 -3.32
CA LEU A 262 16.00 22.53 -2.57
C LEU A 262 15.00 21.39 -2.37
N ASP A 263 14.73 20.60 -3.42
CA ASP A 263 13.85 19.43 -3.36
C ASP A 263 14.44 18.36 -2.41
N TYR A 264 15.76 18.13 -2.45
CA TYR A 264 16.44 17.22 -1.52
C TYR A 264 16.28 17.64 -0.06
N PHE A 265 16.55 18.91 0.28
CA PHE A 265 16.38 19.36 1.66
C PHE A 265 14.92 19.40 2.10
N ASN A 266 13.98 19.66 1.18
CA ASN A 266 12.56 19.53 1.47
C ASN A 266 12.21 18.07 1.80
N TYR A 267 12.61 17.11 0.96
CA TYR A 267 12.42 15.68 1.20
C TYR A 267 13.04 15.24 2.54
N LYS A 268 14.30 15.63 2.79
CA LYS A 268 15.01 15.32 4.03
C LYS A 268 14.31 15.88 5.26
N LYS A 269 13.84 17.13 5.19
CA LYS A 269 13.07 17.77 6.25
C LYS A 269 11.80 16.98 6.59
N MET A 270 11.10 16.47 5.56
CA MET A 270 9.89 15.66 5.76
C MET A 270 10.21 14.33 6.43
N LYS A 271 11.25 13.61 5.96
CA LYS A 271 11.73 12.37 6.58
C LYS A 271 12.14 12.55 8.05
N GLN A 272 12.66 13.73 8.40
CA GLN A 272 13.06 14.12 9.75
C GLN A 272 11.94 14.83 10.55
N LYS A 273 10.66 14.51 10.27
CA LYS A 273 9.49 15.04 11.00
C LYS A 273 9.45 16.58 11.05
N GLY A 274 9.79 17.22 9.95
CA GLY A 274 9.77 18.68 9.80
C GLY A 274 11.04 19.40 10.26
N GLN A 275 12.08 18.66 10.67
CA GLN A 275 13.31 19.23 11.21
C GLN A 275 14.48 19.08 10.23
N LEU A 276 15.42 20.03 10.27
CA LEU A 276 16.74 19.92 9.66
C LEU A 276 17.76 20.31 10.72
N SER A 277 18.96 19.74 10.69
CA SER A 277 20.04 20.20 11.56
C SER A 277 20.39 21.66 11.27
N LYS A 278 21.05 22.34 12.21
CA LYS A 278 21.46 23.75 12.04
C LYS A 278 22.29 23.96 10.75
N LYS A 279 23.19 23.03 10.44
CA LYS A 279 24.05 23.08 9.22
C LYS A 279 23.22 22.94 7.95
N GLU A 280 22.31 21.97 7.91
CA GLU A 280 21.43 21.73 6.76
C GLU A 280 20.47 22.88 6.56
N ASN A 281 19.85 23.41 7.62
CA ASN A 281 18.96 24.55 7.52
C ASN A 281 19.71 25.80 7.01
N SER A 282 20.95 26.03 7.48
CA SER A 282 21.78 27.13 6.96
C SER A 282 22.05 26.96 5.46
N LEU A 283 22.37 25.74 5.01
CA LEU A 283 22.58 25.47 3.58
C LEU A 283 21.29 25.63 2.77
N TYR A 284 20.17 25.11 3.25
CA TYR A 284 18.85 25.25 2.64
C TYR A 284 18.46 26.72 2.46
N GLN A 285 18.66 27.56 3.50
CA GLN A 285 18.42 29.01 3.40
C GLN A 285 19.34 29.68 2.38
N LYS A 286 20.62 29.31 2.30
CA LYS A 286 21.54 29.82 1.27
C LYS A 286 21.08 29.44 -0.14
N LEU A 287 20.56 28.23 -0.33
CA LEU A 287 20.00 27.79 -1.61
C LEU A 287 18.74 28.58 -1.98
N LEU A 288 17.84 28.84 -1.02
CA LEU A 288 16.65 29.67 -1.25
C LEU A 288 17.03 31.08 -1.70
N VAL A 289 17.99 31.71 -1.03
CA VAL A 289 18.50 33.05 -1.39
C VAL A 289 19.20 33.03 -2.74
N ALA A 290 19.98 31.98 -3.04
CA ALA A 290 20.62 31.85 -4.36
C ALA A 290 19.57 31.69 -5.46
N ARG A 291 18.52 30.90 -5.21
CA ARG A 291 17.43 30.65 -6.16
C ARG A 291 16.55 31.88 -6.40
N SER A 292 16.29 32.68 -5.37
CA SER A 292 15.45 33.88 -5.46
C SER A 292 16.09 35.00 -6.30
N LYS A 293 17.41 34.99 -6.47
CA LYS A 293 18.16 35.97 -7.28
C LYS A 293 18.17 35.63 -8.78
N ARG A 294 17.58 34.49 -9.17
CA ARG A 294 17.59 33.98 -10.54
C ARG A 294 16.26 34.24 -11.24
N SER A 295 16.32 34.77 -12.46
CA SER A 295 15.15 34.98 -13.32
C SER A 295 14.86 33.78 -14.22
N ASP A 296 15.85 32.91 -14.46
CA ASP A 296 15.68 31.72 -15.26
C ASP A 296 14.87 30.64 -14.52
N ARG A 297 14.11 29.87 -15.29
CA ARG A 297 13.36 28.71 -14.82
C ARG A 297 14.18 27.46 -15.07
N GLY A 298 14.21 26.55 -14.10
CA GLY A 298 14.73 25.22 -14.30
C GLY A 298 13.83 24.43 -15.25
N ASN A 299 14.31 23.28 -15.68
CA ASN A 299 13.54 22.35 -16.51
C ASN A 299 12.25 21.93 -15.79
N LEU A 300 11.16 21.88 -16.56
CA LEU A 300 9.90 21.33 -16.08
C LEU A 300 10.07 19.82 -15.91
N ILE A 301 9.79 19.33 -14.71
CA ILE A 301 9.87 17.91 -14.39
C ILE A 301 8.51 17.27 -14.69
N PHE A 302 8.49 16.35 -15.64
CA PHE A 302 7.32 15.55 -15.96
C PHE A 302 7.48 14.16 -15.37
N VAL A 303 6.68 13.84 -14.35
CA VAL A 303 6.68 12.50 -13.75
C VAL A 303 5.74 11.58 -14.55
N PRO A 304 6.21 10.44 -15.06
CA PRO A 304 5.37 9.51 -15.82
C PRO A 304 4.16 8.99 -15.04
N THR A 305 3.01 8.93 -15.71
CA THR A 305 1.72 8.44 -15.16
C THR A 305 1.38 7.00 -15.59
N LYS A 306 2.37 6.21 -16.01
CA LYS A 306 2.14 4.92 -16.67
C LYS A 306 1.61 3.82 -15.74
N ASN A 307 1.83 3.93 -14.43
CA ASN A 307 1.49 2.89 -13.47
C ASN A 307 0.27 3.26 -12.61
N ARG A 308 -0.93 3.14 -13.19
CA ARG A 308 -2.19 3.51 -12.52
C ARG A 308 -2.67 2.40 -11.58
N PRO A 309 -3.11 2.72 -10.35
CA PRO A 309 -3.54 1.71 -9.38
C PRO A 309 -4.84 1.00 -9.78
N ASP A 310 -5.67 1.60 -10.64
CA ASP A 310 -6.84 0.91 -11.19
C ASP A 310 -6.51 -0.13 -12.28
N ASP A 311 -5.26 -0.17 -12.76
CA ASP A 311 -4.76 -1.23 -13.64
C ASP A 311 -4.22 -2.46 -12.88
N ALA A 312 -4.19 -2.40 -11.54
CA ALA A 312 -3.72 -3.49 -10.69
C ALA A 312 -4.49 -4.79 -10.94
N HIS A 313 -3.84 -5.95 -10.76
CA HIS A 313 -4.57 -7.21 -10.63
C HIS A 313 -5.46 -7.19 -9.37
N GLN A 314 -6.34 -8.19 -9.21
CA GLN A 314 -7.17 -8.28 -8.00
C GLN A 314 -6.35 -8.76 -6.81
N SER A 315 -6.86 -8.51 -5.60
CA SER A 315 -6.22 -8.89 -4.33
C SER A 315 -6.22 -10.38 -4.00
N SER A 316 -7.01 -11.22 -4.65
CA SER A 316 -7.03 -12.66 -4.37
C SER A 316 -6.45 -13.45 -5.52
N LEU A 317 -5.81 -14.58 -5.20
CA LEU A 317 -5.19 -15.48 -6.17
C LEU A 317 -5.64 -16.93 -5.96
N LEU A 318 -5.94 -17.60 -7.06
CA LEU A 318 -5.99 -19.05 -7.16
C LEU A 318 -4.85 -19.51 -8.07
N GLY A 319 -3.97 -20.35 -7.53
CA GLY A 319 -2.80 -20.85 -8.22
C GLY A 319 -2.86 -22.37 -8.39
N MET A 320 -2.42 -22.86 -9.56
CA MET A 320 -2.12 -24.26 -9.77
C MET A 320 -0.68 -24.38 -10.24
N THR A 321 0.14 -25.18 -9.55
CA THR A 321 1.55 -25.41 -9.92
C THR A 321 1.80 -26.88 -10.16
N VAL A 322 2.41 -27.21 -11.29
CA VAL A 322 2.97 -28.54 -11.55
C VAL A 322 4.47 -28.47 -11.26
N SER A 323 4.96 -29.35 -10.39
CA SER A 323 6.36 -29.47 -10.02
C SER A 323 6.88 -30.84 -10.44
N HIS A 324 8.07 -30.86 -11.04
CA HIS A 324 8.76 -32.07 -11.46
C HIS A 324 10.13 -32.17 -10.79
N ASP A 325 10.39 -33.27 -10.08
CA ASP A 325 11.67 -33.59 -9.44
C ASP A 325 12.07 -35.03 -9.81
N LYS A 326 13.14 -35.17 -10.59
CA LYS A 326 13.61 -36.43 -11.18
C LYS A 326 12.53 -37.13 -12.03
N ASP A 327 11.84 -38.12 -11.47
CA ASP A 327 10.76 -38.88 -12.12
C ASP A 327 9.41 -38.72 -11.40
N LYS A 328 9.30 -37.75 -10.47
CA LYS A 328 8.11 -37.53 -9.65
C LYS A 328 7.45 -36.20 -9.96
N PHE A 329 6.14 -36.25 -10.16
CA PHE A 329 5.30 -35.07 -10.27
C PHE A 329 4.63 -34.76 -8.93
N SER A 330 4.46 -33.48 -8.65
CA SER A 330 3.64 -32.96 -7.56
C SER A 330 2.82 -31.78 -8.05
N TYR A 331 1.59 -31.69 -7.58
CA TYR A 331 0.63 -30.66 -7.95
C TYR A 331 0.35 -29.81 -6.74
N PHE A 332 0.40 -28.49 -6.87
CA PHE A 332 0.11 -27.57 -5.78
C PHE A 332 -1.11 -26.74 -6.14
N PHE A 333 -2.02 -26.61 -5.19
CA PHE A 333 -3.18 -25.75 -5.28
C PHE A 333 -3.03 -24.66 -4.23
N THR A 334 -2.97 -23.42 -4.67
CA THR A 334 -2.71 -22.25 -3.83
C THR A 334 -3.94 -21.36 -3.82
N ASN A 335 -4.35 -20.94 -2.64
CA ASN A 335 -5.29 -19.84 -2.46
C ASN A 335 -4.57 -18.77 -1.64
N GLU A 336 -4.48 -17.56 -2.18
CA GLU A 336 -3.89 -16.43 -1.46
C GLU A 336 -4.89 -15.28 -1.46
N GLN A 337 -4.84 -14.51 -0.38
CA GLN A 337 -5.74 -13.41 -0.11
C GLN A 337 -4.89 -12.20 0.20
N VAL A 338 -5.37 -11.01 -0.10
CA VAL A 338 -4.57 -9.78 0.07
C VAL A 338 -3.16 -9.97 -0.53
N PHE A 339 -3.11 -10.38 -1.80
CA PHE A 339 -1.94 -10.94 -2.44
C PHE A 339 -1.28 -9.96 -3.41
N LYS A 340 0.02 -9.75 -3.21
CA LYS A 340 1.00 -9.22 -4.15
C LYS A 340 2.36 -9.83 -3.82
N ASP A 341 2.98 -10.48 -4.78
CA ASP A 341 4.37 -10.90 -4.70
C ASP A 341 5.30 -9.91 -5.41
N TRP A 342 6.57 -9.89 -5.01
CA TRP A 342 7.58 -9.05 -5.66
C TRP A 342 7.91 -9.56 -7.07
N ILE A 343 7.55 -10.80 -7.39
CA ILE A 343 7.75 -11.44 -8.71
C ILE A 343 6.56 -11.26 -9.66
N ASP A 344 5.42 -10.76 -9.18
CA ASP A 344 4.27 -10.47 -10.04
C ASP A 344 4.53 -9.22 -10.89
N ALA A 345 3.72 -9.00 -11.93
CA ALA A 345 3.75 -7.72 -12.64
C ALA A 345 3.58 -6.54 -11.67
N ASP A 346 4.32 -5.47 -11.95
CA ASP A 346 4.28 -4.26 -11.13
C ASP A 346 3.15 -3.31 -11.56
N LYS A 347 2.37 -3.68 -12.58
CA LYS A 347 1.25 -2.87 -13.06
C LYS A 347 0.20 -2.66 -11.96
N GLY A 348 -0.07 -1.39 -11.66
CA GLY A 348 -0.95 -0.89 -10.61
C GLY A 348 -0.43 -1.00 -9.18
N TYR A 349 0.77 -1.52 -8.95
CA TYR A 349 1.38 -1.63 -7.63
C TYR A 349 2.76 -0.98 -7.57
N GLU A 350 3.27 -0.75 -6.37
CA GLU A 350 4.66 -0.31 -6.20
C GLU A 350 5.61 -1.44 -6.60
N PRO A 351 6.59 -1.19 -7.50
CA PRO A 351 7.49 -2.22 -7.99
C PRO A 351 8.25 -2.94 -6.88
N PHE A 352 8.46 -4.24 -7.08
CA PHE A 352 9.26 -5.09 -6.18
C PHE A 352 8.78 -5.10 -4.72
N SER A 353 7.53 -4.76 -4.43
CA SER A 353 6.94 -4.91 -3.11
C SER A 353 6.26 -6.28 -2.97
N ARG A 354 6.21 -6.81 -1.74
CA ARG A 354 5.46 -8.04 -1.41
C ARG A 354 4.54 -7.78 -0.23
N PHE A 355 3.30 -8.20 -0.38
CA PHE A 355 2.36 -8.34 0.71
C PHE A 355 1.44 -9.54 0.44
N LYS A 356 1.38 -10.49 1.37
CA LYS A 356 0.47 -11.65 1.31
C LYS A 356 -0.12 -11.90 2.69
N ALA A 357 -1.41 -12.22 2.77
CA ALA A 357 -2.00 -12.64 4.04
C ALA A 357 -3.03 -13.76 3.85
N PHE A 358 -3.23 -14.57 4.88
CA PHE A 358 -4.31 -15.57 4.92
C PHE A 358 -4.36 -16.49 3.68
N GLY A 359 -3.20 -17.00 3.27
CA GLY A 359 -3.07 -17.90 2.13
C GLY A 359 -2.73 -19.30 2.57
N PHE A 360 -3.09 -20.30 1.75
CA PHE A 360 -2.69 -21.67 1.97
C PHE A 360 -2.33 -22.36 0.65
N THR A 361 -1.44 -23.34 0.74
CA THR A 361 -1.07 -24.21 -0.36
C THR A 361 -1.25 -25.66 0.07
N VAL A 362 -1.96 -26.42 -0.76
CA VAL A 362 -2.09 -27.88 -0.64
C VAL A 362 -1.26 -28.53 -1.72
N LYS A 363 -0.44 -29.50 -1.35
CA LYS A 363 0.34 -30.32 -2.26
C LYS A 363 -0.33 -31.68 -2.42
N ALA A 364 -0.54 -32.09 -3.65
CA ALA A 364 -1.01 -33.40 -4.05
C ALA A 364 0.11 -34.14 -4.78
N SER A 365 0.37 -35.38 -4.35
CA SER A 365 1.27 -36.35 -4.99
C SER A 365 0.49 -37.65 -5.20
N GLU A 366 1.05 -38.61 -5.95
CA GLU A 366 0.36 -39.83 -6.39
C GLU A 366 -0.41 -40.59 -5.29
N LEU A 367 0.03 -40.51 -4.04
CA LEU A 367 -0.55 -41.27 -2.92
C LEU A 367 -1.01 -40.40 -1.74
N ARG A 368 -0.79 -39.08 -1.77
CA ARG A 368 -0.99 -38.20 -0.59
C ARG A 368 -1.36 -36.78 -0.97
N ILE A 369 -2.29 -36.23 -0.20
CA ILE A 369 -2.62 -34.80 -0.17
C ILE A 369 -2.18 -34.26 1.19
N GLU A 370 -1.38 -33.20 1.19
CA GLU A 370 -0.81 -32.61 2.39
C GLU A 370 -0.87 -31.07 2.35
N PHE A 371 -1.05 -30.44 3.51
CA PHE A 371 -0.83 -29.01 3.63
C PHE A 371 0.67 -28.71 3.49
N ASP A 372 1.01 -27.85 2.54
CA ASP A 372 2.39 -27.46 2.27
C ASP A 372 2.75 -26.17 3.02
N ASN A 373 1.82 -25.21 3.03
CA ASN A 373 1.99 -23.91 3.66
C ASN A 373 0.63 -23.32 4.10
N LEU A 374 0.64 -22.61 5.22
CA LEU A 374 -0.39 -21.67 5.66
C LEU A 374 0.30 -20.33 5.96
N ASN A 375 0.20 -19.39 5.02
CA ASN A 375 0.70 -18.04 5.17
C ASN A 375 -0.28 -17.21 6.00
N LEU A 376 0.16 -16.71 7.16
CA LEU A 376 -0.64 -15.79 7.96
C LEU A 376 -0.41 -14.36 7.46
N VAL A 377 0.84 -13.90 7.48
CA VAL A 377 1.25 -12.58 7.00
C VAL A 377 2.68 -12.65 6.49
N SER A 378 2.90 -12.13 5.29
CA SER A 378 4.22 -11.92 4.69
C SER A 378 4.28 -10.51 4.11
N ALA A 379 5.28 -9.73 4.53
CA ALA A 379 5.42 -8.34 4.16
C ALA A 379 6.88 -8.00 3.90
N THR A 380 7.17 -7.33 2.79
CA THR A 380 8.54 -6.91 2.43
C THR A 380 8.57 -5.51 1.86
N SER A 381 9.55 -4.72 2.30
CA SER A 381 9.87 -3.40 1.74
C SER A 381 11.27 -3.41 1.12
N HIS A 382 11.31 -3.38 -0.22
CA HIS A 382 12.54 -3.33 -1.01
C HIS A 382 12.92 -1.88 -1.36
N THR A 383 13.29 -1.08 -0.36
CA THR A 383 13.65 0.34 -0.59
C THR A 383 15.10 0.43 -1.08
N PRO A 384 15.37 0.95 -2.30
CA PRO A 384 16.73 1.10 -2.80
C PRO A 384 17.52 2.11 -1.97
N TRP A 385 18.72 1.70 -1.55
CA TRP A 385 19.70 2.54 -0.87
C TRP A 385 20.42 3.39 -1.91
N ASN A 386 20.36 4.72 -1.74
CA ASN A 386 21.07 5.66 -2.60
C ASN A 386 21.48 6.92 -1.83
N THR A 387 22.07 7.90 -2.54
CA THR A 387 22.59 9.15 -1.93
C THR A 387 21.50 10.02 -1.32
N ILE A 388 20.25 9.90 -1.78
CA ILE A 388 19.12 10.69 -1.27
C ILE A 388 18.28 9.96 -0.22
N ASP A 389 18.30 8.63 -0.21
CA ASP A 389 17.50 7.79 0.67
C ASP A 389 18.30 6.55 1.15
N ALA A 390 18.87 6.65 2.35
CA ALA A 390 19.59 5.57 3.03
C ALA A 390 18.66 4.72 3.91
N SER A 391 17.45 4.40 3.43
CA SER A 391 16.51 3.54 4.17
C SER A 391 16.90 2.08 4.01
N VAL A 392 16.80 1.32 5.10
CA VAL A 392 17.01 -0.13 5.08
C VAL A 392 15.80 -0.84 4.48
N SER A 393 16.06 -1.94 3.79
CA SER A 393 15.04 -2.89 3.36
C SER A 393 14.75 -3.88 4.49
N TRP A 394 13.53 -4.41 4.54
CA TRP A 394 13.10 -5.33 5.60
C TRP A 394 12.10 -6.34 5.08
N GLU A 395 12.05 -7.50 5.74
CA GLU A 395 11.07 -8.56 5.48
C GLU A 395 10.58 -9.15 6.81
N VAL A 396 9.28 -9.43 6.89
CA VAL A 396 8.67 -10.20 7.97
C VAL A 396 7.80 -11.29 7.35
N ASN A 397 7.95 -12.51 7.85
CA ASN A 397 7.09 -13.63 7.47
C ASN A 397 6.54 -14.34 8.72
N SER A 398 5.29 -14.77 8.64
CA SER A 398 4.62 -15.57 9.65
C SER A 398 3.72 -16.59 8.99
N GLY A 399 3.85 -17.85 9.37
CA GLY A 399 3.01 -18.92 8.83
C GLY A 399 3.41 -20.30 9.30
N TYR A 400 2.58 -21.28 8.99
CA TYR A 400 2.95 -22.69 9.15
C TYR A 400 3.55 -23.18 7.86
N ARG A 401 4.79 -23.66 7.90
CA ARG A 401 5.55 -24.04 6.70
C ARG A 401 6.13 -25.42 6.87
N ARG A 402 6.02 -26.23 5.83
CA ARG A 402 6.68 -27.53 5.83
C ARG A 402 8.18 -27.34 5.81
N VAL A 403 8.85 -27.84 6.85
CA VAL A 403 10.30 -27.73 6.95
C VAL A 403 10.94 -28.84 6.14
N TRP A 404 12.01 -28.48 5.44
CA TRP A 404 12.83 -29.39 4.69
C TRP A 404 14.23 -29.42 5.31
N ASP A 405 14.38 -30.22 6.35
CA ASP A 405 15.67 -30.47 6.99
C ASP A 405 15.73 -31.90 7.54
N ASN A 406 16.90 -32.29 8.04
CA ASN A 406 17.16 -33.64 8.54
C ASN A 406 16.56 -33.91 9.94
N ARG A 407 15.90 -32.92 10.56
CA ARG A 407 15.46 -33.02 11.96
C ARG A 407 14.09 -33.66 12.08
N CYS A 408 13.26 -33.52 11.06
CA CYS A 408 11.91 -34.05 11.06
C CYS A 408 11.38 -34.20 9.63
N ASP A 409 11.07 -35.44 9.26
CA ASP A 409 10.34 -35.73 8.04
C ASP A 409 8.88 -35.27 8.19
N ASN A 410 8.47 -34.27 7.41
CA ASN A 410 7.09 -33.74 7.32
C ASN A 410 6.61 -32.83 8.46
N CYS A 411 7.52 -32.24 9.25
CA CYS A 411 7.13 -31.23 10.24
C CYS A 411 6.47 -30.00 9.59
N PHE A 412 5.44 -29.47 10.26
CA PHE A 412 4.70 -28.28 9.85
C PHE A 412 4.65 -27.22 10.97
N PRO A 413 5.82 -26.70 11.41
CA PRO A 413 5.89 -25.73 12.50
C PRO A 413 5.25 -24.39 12.13
N LEU A 414 4.75 -23.72 13.17
CA LEU A 414 4.59 -22.28 13.14
C LEU A 414 5.98 -21.65 13.05
N GLU A 415 6.20 -20.79 12.07
CA GLU A 415 7.44 -20.06 11.84
C GLU A 415 7.18 -18.55 11.88
N LEU A 416 8.09 -17.84 12.55
CA LEU A 416 8.21 -16.38 12.51
C LEU A 416 9.61 -16.02 12.03
N GLU A 417 9.69 -15.13 11.06
CA GLU A 417 10.93 -14.70 10.44
C GLU A 417 10.97 -13.17 10.33
N GLY A 418 12.13 -12.59 10.63
CA GLY A 418 12.39 -11.17 10.46
C GLY A 418 13.78 -10.93 9.88
N LYS A 419 13.85 -10.13 8.82
CA LYS A 419 15.10 -9.79 8.12
C LYS A 419 15.22 -8.29 7.86
N VAL A 420 16.45 -7.81 7.81
CA VAL A 420 16.81 -6.43 7.46
C VAL A 420 18.03 -6.44 6.54
N GLY A 421 18.14 -5.44 5.68
CA GLY A 421 19.32 -5.31 4.84
C GLY A 421 19.20 -4.17 3.85
N LEU A 422 19.85 -4.34 2.70
CA LEU A 422 20.03 -3.28 1.71
C LEU A 422 19.49 -3.74 0.36
N SER A 423 18.83 -2.83 -0.33
CA SER A 423 18.50 -2.99 -1.73
C SER A 423 19.27 -1.97 -2.56
N PHE A 424 19.65 -2.32 -3.77
CA PHE A 424 20.34 -1.47 -4.72
C PHE A 424 19.60 -1.55 -6.03
N MET A 425 19.36 -0.41 -6.64
CA MET A 425 18.67 -0.29 -7.92
C MET A 425 19.59 0.42 -8.90
N SER A 426 19.98 -0.27 -9.98
CA SER A 426 20.92 0.29 -10.97
C SER A 426 20.20 1.05 -12.09
N THR A 427 18.99 0.62 -12.43
CA THR A 427 18.02 1.25 -13.33
C THR A 427 16.64 1.06 -12.70
N HIS A 428 15.60 1.78 -13.15
CA HIS A 428 14.21 1.58 -12.67
C HIS A 428 13.70 0.15 -12.79
N ASP A 429 14.42 -0.69 -13.55
CA ASP A 429 14.01 -2.02 -13.95
C ASP A 429 14.85 -3.12 -13.30
N PHE A 430 15.95 -2.84 -12.60
CA PHE A 430 16.80 -3.85 -11.97
C PHE A 430 17.01 -3.60 -10.48
N LEU A 431 16.61 -4.58 -9.67
CA LEU A 431 16.76 -4.57 -8.22
C LEU A 431 17.67 -5.71 -7.77
N PHE A 432 18.64 -5.40 -6.91
CA PHE A 432 19.36 -6.37 -6.10
C PHE A 432 19.06 -6.11 -4.62
N THR A 433 18.78 -7.15 -3.85
CA THR A 433 18.56 -7.05 -2.41
C THR A 433 19.34 -8.12 -1.67
N LEU A 434 19.96 -7.73 -0.56
CA LEU A 434 20.57 -8.63 0.40
C LEU A 434 19.96 -8.36 1.78
N LEU A 435 19.35 -9.37 2.38
CA LEU A 435 18.75 -9.33 3.70
C LEU A 435 19.41 -10.36 4.60
N VAL A 436 19.59 -10.00 5.87
CA VAL A 436 20.04 -10.88 6.94
C VAL A 436 19.06 -10.81 8.08
N GLY A 437 18.86 -11.92 8.77
CA GLY A 437 17.90 -11.96 9.85
C GLY A 437 17.90 -13.27 10.59
N GLY A 438 16.79 -13.52 11.27
CA GLY A 438 16.59 -14.75 12.02
C GLY A 438 15.16 -15.24 11.93
N PHE A 439 14.98 -16.45 12.40
CA PHE A 439 13.69 -17.10 12.50
C PHE A 439 13.56 -17.84 13.82
N GLY A 440 12.32 -18.02 14.25
CA GLY A 440 11.94 -18.94 15.32
C GLY A 440 10.81 -19.83 14.82
N GLN A 441 10.82 -21.09 15.26
CA GLN A 441 9.82 -22.09 14.90
C GLN A 441 9.39 -22.90 16.12
N ALA A 442 8.14 -23.36 16.13
CA ALA A 442 7.58 -24.16 17.21
C ALA A 442 6.70 -25.28 16.66
N HIS A 443 6.95 -26.52 17.11
CA HIS A 443 6.18 -27.71 16.76
C HIS A 443 6.56 -28.87 17.69
N GLY A 444 5.58 -29.67 18.12
CA GLY A 444 5.82 -30.78 19.04
C GLY A 444 6.79 -31.85 18.51
N ASP A 445 6.81 -32.05 17.19
CA ASP A 445 7.69 -33.04 16.53
C ASP A 445 9.11 -32.53 16.25
N LEU A 446 9.43 -31.27 16.60
CA LEU A 446 10.82 -30.81 16.57
C LEU A 446 11.60 -31.42 17.76
N PRO A 447 12.92 -31.69 17.63
CA PRO A 447 13.70 -32.36 18.67
C PRO A 447 13.56 -31.75 20.08
N ASP A 448 13.53 -30.42 20.18
CA ASP A 448 13.34 -29.69 21.44
C ASP A 448 11.97 -28.99 21.53
N GLY A 449 11.02 -29.35 20.65
CA GLY A 449 9.71 -28.68 20.51
C GLY A 449 9.76 -27.29 19.85
N HIS A 450 10.97 -26.79 19.56
CA HIS A 450 11.23 -25.49 18.97
C HIS A 450 12.51 -25.52 18.13
N GLY A 451 12.74 -24.45 17.37
CA GLY A 451 13.97 -24.20 16.63
C GLY A 451 14.17 -22.71 16.42
N ALA A 452 15.41 -22.29 16.25
CA ALA A 452 15.73 -20.89 16.00
C ALA A 452 17.08 -20.78 15.31
N GLY A 453 17.25 -19.76 14.49
CA GLY A 453 18.49 -19.61 13.77
C GLY A 453 18.55 -18.34 12.93
N TRP A 454 19.56 -18.30 12.07
CA TRP A 454 19.78 -17.16 11.18
C TRP A 454 19.38 -17.51 9.75
N ILE A 455 19.05 -16.46 8.99
CA ILE A 455 18.74 -16.55 7.56
C ILE A 455 19.42 -15.41 6.81
N VAL A 456 19.94 -15.72 5.62
CA VAL A 456 20.43 -14.76 4.64
C VAL A 456 19.65 -14.95 3.35
N THR A 457 19.07 -13.88 2.82
CA THR A 457 18.33 -13.87 1.57
C THR A 457 19.00 -12.93 0.58
N SER A 458 19.32 -13.41 -0.61
CA SER A 458 19.69 -12.57 -1.76
C SER A 458 18.58 -12.62 -2.81
N ARG A 459 18.27 -11.48 -3.43
CA ARG A 459 17.31 -11.37 -4.52
C ARG A 459 17.86 -10.52 -5.63
N MET A 460 17.62 -10.95 -6.86
CA MET A 460 17.80 -10.17 -8.08
C MET A 460 16.50 -10.19 -8.85
N GLY A 461 16.03 -9.05 -9.30
CA GLY A 461 14.83 -8.93 -10.12
C GLY A 461 15.07 -7.97 -11.28
N HIS A 462 14.62 -8.34 -12.46
CA HIS A 462 14.61 -7.47 -13.63
C HIS A 462 13.21 -7.40 -14.25
N SER A 463 12.61 -6.22 -14.29
CA SER A 463 11.35 -5.96 -15.00
C SER A 463 11.67 -5.54 -16.43
N ALA A 464 11.52 -6.43 -17.40
CA ALA A 464 11.78 -6.09 -18.80
C ALA A 464 10.69 -5.18 -19.39
N ASN A 465 9.47 -5.27 -18.84
CA ASN A 465 8.34 -4.38 -19.05
C ASN A 465 7.23 -4.72 -18.03
N ASP A 466 6.11 -4.00 -18.07
CA ASP A 466 4.94 -4.19 -17.18
C ASP A 466 4.33 -5.60 -17.18
N LYS A 467 4.75 -6.50 -18.08
CA LYS A 467 4.26 -7.88 -18.21
C LYS A 467 5.32 -8.96 -18.03
N LEU A 468 6.60 -8.64 -18.06
CA LEU A 468 7.68 -9.63 -18.10
C LEU A 468 8.72 -9.36 -17.02
N LYS A 469 8.89 -10.30 -16.09
CA LYS A 469 9.81 -10.16 -14.96
C LYS A 469 10.69 -11.40 -14.79
N PHE A 470 12.00 -11.18 -14.73
CA PHE A 470 13.00 -12.21 -14.41
C PHE A 470 13.40 -12.08 -12.95
N PHE A 471 13.64 -13.19 -12.28
CA PHE A 471 14.07 -13.14 -10.90
C PHE A 471 14.95 -14.32 -10.50
N ILE A 472 15.82 -14.06 -9.52
CA ILE A 472 16.63 -15.03 -8.81
C ILE A 472 16.50 -14.72 -7.32
N GLU A 473 16.22 -15.74 -6.51
CA GLU A 473 16.17 -15.66 -5.06
C GLU A 473 17.04 -16.78 -4.48
N GLY A 474 17.92 -16.46 -3.54
CA GLY A 474 18.69 -17.42 -2.78
C GLY A 474 18.44 -17.23 -1.29
N ASN A 475 18.14 -18.30 -0.58
CA ASN A 475 17.93 -18.32 0.86
C ASN A 475 18.90 -19.33 1.48
N ILE A 476 19.75 -18.86 2.39
CA ILE A 476 20.60 -19.70 3.23
C ILE A 476 20.07 -19.58 4.65
N LYS A 477 19.63 -20.68 5.24
CA LYS A 477 19.14 -20.71 6.60
C LYS A 477 19.90 -21.75 7.40
N SER A 478 20.23 -21.43 8.63
CA SER A 478 20.84 -22.39 9.55
C SER A 478 20.14 -22.34 10.89
N ASP A 479 19.70 -23.51 11.34
CA ASP A 479 19.17 -23.68 12.68
C ASP A 479 20.31 -23.87 13.68
N GLN A 480 20.25 -23.11 14.77
CA GLN A 480 21.27 -23.04 15.81
C GLN A 480 20.74 -23.53 17.16
N ALA A 481 19.46 -23.91 17.27
CA ALA A 481 18.89 -24.41 18.51
C ALA A 481 19.35 -25.84 18.84
N ASN A 482 19.79 -26.61 17.85
CA ASN A 482 20.24 -28.00 18.03
C ASN A 482 21.77 -28.14 18.05
N LYS A 483 22.28 -29.11 18.82
CA LYS A 483 23.72 -29.43 18.96
C LYS A 483 24.43 -29.77 17.64
N ASN A 484 23.69 -30.20 16.62
CA ASN A 484 24.16 -30.35 15.25
C ASN A 484 23.55 -29.22 14.42
N SER A 485 24.31 -28.16 14.15
CA SER A 485 23.85 -27.07 13.30
C SER A 485 23.64 -27.58 11.87
N ASP A 486 22.38 -27.67 11.48
CA ASP A 486 21.98 -27.93 10.10
C ASP A 486 21.82 -26.60 9.36
N TRP A 487 22.22 -26.63 8.10
CA TRP A 487 21.93 -25.54 7.17
C TRP A 487 21.21 -26.10 5.96
N TYR A 488 20.35 -25.27 5.39
CA TYR A 488 19.78 -25.49 4.08
C TYR A 488 19.95 -24.28 3.19
N LEU A 489 20.10 -24.57 1.91
CA LEU A 489 20.14 -23.63 0.80
C LEU A 489 18.91 -23.89 -0.07
N ASP A 490 18.13 -22.85 -0.32
CA ASP A 490 17.06 -22.84 -1.33
C ASP A 490 17.37 -21.73 -2.34
N SER A 491 17.59 -22.11 -3.60
CA SER A 491 17.84 -21.18 -4.70
C SER A 491 16.73 -21.34 -5.73
N THR A 492 16.00 -20.27 -6.00
CA THR A 492 14.96 -20.20 -7.02
C THR A 492 15.37 -19.25 -8.13
N ALA A 493 15.33 -19.71 -9.38
CA ALA A 493 15.44 -18.85 -10.55
C ALA A 493 14.17 -18.98 -11.39
N GLY A 494 13.63 -17.88 -11.89
CA GLY A 494 12.37 -17.92 -12.61
C GLY A 494 12.05 -16.73 -13.48
N LEU A 495 10.94 -16.88 -14.19
CA LEU A 495 10.34 -15.91 -15.08
C LEU A 495 8.84 -15.84 -14.80
N THR A 496 8.32 -14.62 -14.69
CA THR A 496 6.88 -14.33 -14.64
C THR A 496 6.46 -13.62 -15.93
N VAL A 497 5.38 -14.12 -16.54
CA VAL A 497 4.70 -13.50 -17.68
C VAL A 497 3.26 -13.20 -17.28
N SER A 498 2.88 -11.92 -17.29
CA SER A 498 1.51 -11.50 -17.02
C SER A 498 0.71 -11.42 -18.31
N VAL A 499 -0.32 -12.26 -18.38
CA VAL A 499 -1.25 -12.34 -19.51
C VAL A 499 -2.54 -11.64 -19.12
N GLU A 500 -2.84 -10.56 -19.85
CA GLU A 500 -4.00 -9.72 -19.57
C GLU A 500 -5.29 -10.53 -19.55
N ARG A 501 -6.10 -10.38 -18.49
CA ARG A 501 -7.36 -11.11 -18.23
C ARG A 501 -7.24 -12.63 -17.97
N VAL A 502 -6.05 -13.21 -18.06
CA VAL A 502 -5.80 -14.63 -17.74
C VAL A 502 -5.09 -14.77 -16.39
N GLY A 503 -4.16 -13.86 -16.08
CA GLY A 503 -3.35 -13.87 -14.85
C GLY A 503 -1.87 -14.09 -15.14
N ASP A 504 -1.13 -14.61 -14.17
CA ASP A 504 0.33 -14.76 -14.26
C ASP A 504 0.72 -16.22 -14.55
N ILE A 505 1.62 -16.40 -15.52
CA ILE A 505 2.29 -17.66 -15.80
C ILE A 505 3.71 -17.55 -15.24
N GLN A 506 4.10 -18.49 -14.38
CA GLN A 506 5.43 -18.50 -13.77
C GLN A 506 6.16 -19.80 -14.08
N LEU A 507 7.37 -19.68 -14.61
CA LEU A 507 8.30 -20.80 -14.76
C LEU A 507 9.42 -20.64 -13.74
N LYS A 508 9.66 -21.65 -12.91
CA LYS A 508 10.67 -21.60 -11.85
C LYS A 508 11.50 -22.87 -11.83
N THR A 509 12.78 -22.74 -11.53
CA THR A 509 13.64 -23.84 -11.11
C THR A 509 14.05 -23.59 -9.67
N VAL A 510 13.76 -24.54 -8.79
CA VAL A 510 14.08 -24.49 -7.37
C VAL A 510 15.12 -25.56 -7.06
N VAL A 511 16.26 -25.16 -6.52
CA VAL A 511 17.33 -26.04 -6.09
C VAL A 511 17.37 -26.01 -4.57
N ARG A 512 17.14 -27.15 -3.92
CA ARG A 512 17.24 -27.30 -2.47
C ARG A 512 18.38 -28.22 -2.11
N LYS A 513 19.20 -27.79 -1.16
CA LYS A 513 20.30 -28.58 -0.60
C LYS A 513 20.34 -28.43 0.90
N ILE A 514 20.47 -29.55 1.60
CA ILE A 514 20.67 -29.60 3.05
C ILE A 514 22.07 -30.14 3.34
N LYS A 515 22.68 -29.72 4.45
CA LYS A 515 24.07 -29.99 4.82
C LYS A 515 24.54 -31.43 4.55
N GLU A 516 23.78 -32.41 5.02
CA GLU A 516 24.06 -33.84 4.87
C GLU A 516 22.84 -34.53 4.23
N GLY A 517 22.48 -34.12 3.01
CA GLY A 517 21.39 -34.74 2.27
C GLY A 517 21.48 -34.53 0.77
N PRO A 518 20.62 -35.21 -0.02
CA PRO A 518 20.65 -35.10 -1.47
C PRO A 518 20.19 -33.70 -1.92
N GLU A 519 20.84 -33.20 -2.96
CA GLU A 519 20.34 -32.05 -3.69
C GLU A 519 19.06 -32.44 -4.44
N LYS A 520 18.03 -31.59 -4.36
CA LYS A 520 16.79 -31.74 -5.11
C LYS A 520 16.60 -30.55 -6.04
N ILE A 521 16.25 -30.85 -7.28
CA ILE A 521 16.03 -29.86 -8.34
C ILE A 521 14.59 -30.03 -8.81
N MET A 522 13.79 -29.00 -8.59
CA MET A 522 12.38 -28.97 -8.94
C MET A 522 12.16 -27.96 -10.05
N HIS A 523 11.59 -28.40 -11.17
CA HIS A 523 11.09 -27.51 -12.21
C HIS A 523 9.59 -27.31 -12.02
N GLN A 524 9.15 -26.06 -11.97
CA GLN A 524 7.79 -25.67 -11.64
C GLN A 524 7.19 -24.80 -12.73
N LEU A 525 5.96 -25.14 -13.12
CA LEU A 525 5.10 -24.29 -13.94
C LEU A 525 3.86 -23.94 -13.13
N ALA A 526 3.66 -22.66 -12.85
CA ALA A 526 2.50 -22.15 -12.12
C ALA A 526 1.60 -21.30 -13.02
N LEU A 527 0.30 -21.50 -12.85
CA LEU A 527 -0.77 -20.68 -13.44
C LEU A 527 -1.52 -20.01 -12.30
N ASN A 528 -1.48 -18.68 -12.26
CA ASN A 528 -2.04 -17.86 -11.20
C ASN A 528 -3.18 -17.00 -11.74
N PHE A 529 -4.38 -17.16 -11.19
CA PHE A 529 -5.58 -16.42 -11.56
C PHE A 529 -5.98 -15.45 -10.46
N PHE A 530 -6.11 -14.16 -10.79
CA PHE A 530 -6.51 -13.11 -9.85
C PHE A 530 -8.01 -12.81 -9.92
N TYR A 531 -8.70 -12.69 -8.78
CA TYR A 531 -10.17 -12.52 -8.72
C TYR A 531 -10.71 -11.55 -7.67
#